data_AF-A0A4Y1ZC93-F1
#
_entry.id   AF-A0A4Y1ZC93-F1
#
_cell.length_a   1.000
_cell.length_b   1.000
_cell.length_c   1.000
_cell.angle_alpha   90.00
_cell.angle_beta   90.00
_cell.angle_gamma   90.00
#
_symmetry.space_group_name_H-M   'P 1'
#
loop_
_entity.id
_entity.type
_entity.pdbx_description
1 polymer ?
#
loop_
_entity_poly.entity_id
_entity_poly.type
_entity_poly.pdbx_seq_one_letter_code
_entity_poly.pdbx_strand_id
1 'polypeptide(L)' 'MISKKLTPPLRLLADQALLNHLPIVHPARRRIEDDLGNYRSGFIGQQNLAYFLDLSDLGKKHAFLTIFIPKDSRWTH' A
#
# COMPACT_ATOMS: atom_id res chain seq x y z
N MET A 1 0.99 22.14 7.53
CA MET A 1 0.83 20.68 7.48
C MET A 1 2.18 20.06 7.12
N ILE A 2 2.69 19.05 7.86
CA ILE A 2 3.94 18.38 7.48
C ILE A 2 3.63 17.54 6.23
N SER A 3 4.07 18.00 5.06
CA SER A 3 4.02 17.25 3.81
C SER A 3 5.02 16.09 3.93
N LYS A 4 4.59 14.99 4.55
CA LYS A 4 5.39 13.76 4.55
C LYS A 4 5.36 13.22 3.13
N LYS A 5 6.43 13.46 2.38
CA LYS A 5 6.63 12.83 1.06
C LYS A 5 6.51 11.32 1.25
N LEU A 6 5.55 10.70 0.57
CA LEU A 6 5.41 9.25 0.52
C LEU A 6 6.63 8.68 -0.21
N THR A 7 7.57 8.16 0.55
CA THR A 7 8.70 7.40 0.01
C THR A 7 8.26 5.99 -0.34
N PRO A 8 8.71 5.42 -1.46
CA PRO A 8 8.39 4.03 -1.80
C PRO A 8 8.88 3.09 -0.69
N PRO A 9 8.08 2.08 -0.31
CA PRO A 9 8.47 1.16 0.75
C PRO A 9 9.70 0.35 0.33
N LEU A 10 10.63 0.14 1.27
CA LEU A 10 11.89 -0.59 1.02
C LEU A 10 11.66 -1.99 0.42
N ARG A 11 10.56 -2.64 0.81
CA ARG A 11 10.17 -3.96 0.29
C ARG A 11 9.92 -3.96 -1.22
N LEU A 12 9.33 -2.90 -1.76
CA LEU A 12 9.11 -2.76 -3.20
C LEU A 12 10.44 -2.63 -3.94
N LEU A 13 11.39 -1.89 -3.37
CA LEU A 13 12.74 -1.77 -3.92
C LEU A 13 13.52 -3.09 -3.85
N ALA A 14 13.38 -3.83 -2.74
CA ALA A 14 14.03 -5.12 -2.53
C ALA A 14 13.49 -6.18 -3.49
N ASP A 15 12.17 -6.30 -3.64
CA ASP A 15 11.54 -7.29 -4.52
C ASP A 15 11.86 -6.98 -5.99
N GLN A 16 11.91 -5.70 -6.38
CA GLN A 16 12.33 -5.29 -7.71
C GLN A 16 13.82 -5.63 -7.98
N ALA A 17 14.71 -5.34 -7.03
CA ALA A 17 16.12 -5.68 -7.15
C ALA A 17 16.31 -7.20 -7.24
N LEU A 18 15.56 -7.96 -6.43
CA LEU A 18 15.58 -9.42 -6.44
C LEU A 18 15.16 -9.97 -7.80
N LEU A 19 14.10 -9.44 -8.42
CA LEU A 19 13.66 -9.86 -9.76
C LEU A 19 14.63 -9.51 -10.88
N ASN A 20 15.36 -8.39 -10.75
CA ASN A 20 16.39 -7.99 -11.71
C ASN A 20 17.58 -8.96 -11.71
N HIS A 21 17.89 -9.55 -10.55
CA HIS A 21 19.01 -10.48 -10.40
C HIS A 21 18.61 -11.97 -10.48
N LEU A 22 17.32 -12.29 -10.35
CA LEU A 22 16.85 -13.67 -10.43
C LEU A 22 16.90 -14.18 -11.89
N PRO A 23 17.31 -15.45 -12.11
CA PRO A 23 17.11 -16.12 -13.39
C PRO A 23 15.63 -16.20 -13.77
N ILE A 24 15.33 -16.16 -15.07
CA ILE A 24 13.95 -16.23 -15.58
C ILE A 24 13.28 -17.57 -15.21
N VAL A 25 14.05 -18.65 -15.16
CA VAL A 25 13.56 -20.02 -14.88
C VAL A 25 13.34 -20.28 -13.38
N HIS A 26 13.67 -19.32 -12.51
CA HIS A 26 13.58 -19.55 -11.07
C HIS A 26 12.11 -19.76 -10.64
N PRO A 27 11.78 -20.87 -9.95
CA PRO A 27 10.39 -21.24 -9.65
C PRO A 27 9.67 -20.22 -8.76
N ALA A 28 10.40 -19.51 -7.90
CA ALA A 28 9.83 -18.47 -7.04
C ALA A 28 9.62 -17.11 -7.73
N ARG A 29 10.11 -16.93 -8.96
CA ARG A 29 10.08 -15.64 -9.67
C ARG A 29 8.64 -15.11 -9.80
N ARG A 30 7.73 -15.96 -10.26
CA ARG A 30 6.32 -15.61 -10.47
C ARG A 30 5.66 -15.13 -9.18
N ARG A 31 5.97 -15.78 -8.05
CA ARG A 31 5.44 -15.39 -6.74
C ARG A 31 5.93 -14.01 -6.31
N ILE A 32 7.21 -13.69 -6.57
CA ILE A 32 7.79 -12.38 -6.27
C ILE A 32 7.21 -11.31 -7.20
N GLU A 33 6.94 -11.63 -8.47
CA GLU A 33 6.26 -10.73 -9.42
C GLU A 33 4.83 -10.39 -8.96
N ASP A 34 4.08 -11.39 -8.51
CA ASP A 34 2.72 -11.21 -7.97
C ASP A 34 2.74 -10.34 -6.69
N ASP A 35 3.64 -10.63 -5.75
CA ASP A 35 3.81 -9.86 -4.52
C ASP A 35 4.22 -8.40 -4.81
N LEU A 36 5.17 -8.19 -5.73
CA LEU A 36 5.59 -6.86 -6.17
C LEU A 36 4.42 -6.07 -6.81
N GLY A 37 3.59 -6.74 -7.62
CA GLY A 37 2.38 -6.16 -8.20
C GLY A 37 1.39 -5.67 -7.14
N ASN A 38 1.17 -6.47 -6.10
CA ASN A 38 0.29 -6.13 -4.97
C ASN A 38 0.82 -4.93 -4.17
N TYR A 39 2.12 -4.91 -3.85
CA TYR A 39 2.70 -3.77 -3.14
C TYR A 39 2.70 -2.49 -3.98
N ARG A 40 2.93 -2.60 -5.28
CA ARG A 40 2.91 -1.45 -6.19
C ARG A 40 1.52 -0.84 -6.32
N SER A 41 0.48 -1.65 -6.47
CA SER A 41 -0.90 -1.17 -6.55
C SER A 41 -1.34 -0.50 -5.23
N GLY A 42 -0.96 -1.08 -4.09
CA GLY A 42 -1.20 -0.48 -2.77
C GLY A 42 -0.51 0.88 -2.60
N PHE A 43 0.76 0.99 -3.03
CA PHE A 43 1.50 2.26 -2.96
C PHE A 43 0.88 3.35 -3.86
N ILE A 44 0.46 3.00 -5.08
CA ILE A 44 -0.26 3.92 -5.96
C ILE A 44 -1.57 4.39 -5.30
N GLY A 45 -2.32 3.47 -4.67
CA GLY A 45 -3.52 3.81 -3.91
C GLY A 45 -3.25 4.81 -2.78
N GLN A 46 -2.15 4.64 -2.04
CA GLN A 46 -1.72 5.57 -1.01
C GLN A 46 -1.32 6.94 -1.58
N GLN A 47 -0.61 6.98 -2.71
CA GLN A 47 -0.26 8.24 -3.38
C GLN A 47 -1.50 8.99 -3.85
N ASN A 48 -2.46 8.29 -4.47
CA ASN A 48 -3.72 8.88 -4.90
C ASN A 48 -4.52 9.42 -3.72
N LEU A 49 -4.62 8.64 -2.63
CA LEU A 49 -5.29 9.08 -1.42
C LEU A 49 -4.61 10.32 -0.83
N ALA A 50 -3.29 10.33 -0.73
CA ALA A 50 -2.55 11.49 -0.23
C ALA A 50 -2.77 12.74 -1.09
N TYR A 51 -2.79 12.60 -2.42
CA TYR A 51 -3.10 13.70 -3.34
C TYR A 51 -4.50 14.27 -3.10
N PHE A 52 -5.53 13.41 -3.00
CA PHE A 52 -6.90 13.87 -2.72
C PHE A 52 -7.03 14.48 -1.33
N LEU A 53 -6.34 13.94 -0.34
CA LEU A 53 -6.34 14.49 1.02
C LEU A 53 -5.67 15.86 1.08
N ASP A 54 -4.54 16.05 0.38
CA ASP A 54 -3.83 17.32 0.30
C ASP A 54 -4.67 18.39 -0.43
N LEU A 55 -5.36 18.02 -1.51
CA LEU A 55 -6.34 18.89 -2.18
C LEU A 55 -7.55 19.22 -1.30
N SER A 56 -8.00 18.27 -0.48
CA SER A 56 -9.16 18.45 0.40
C SER A 56 -8.89 19.32 1.63
N ASP A 57 -7.63 19.67 1.92
CA ASP A 57 -7.28 20.62 2.98
C ASP A 57 -7.73 22.06 2.66
N LEU A 58 -8.24 22.33 1.45
CA LEU A 58 -9.02 23.54 1.15
C LEU A 58 -10.39 23.58 1.86
N GLY A 59 -10.82 22.51 2.53
CA GLY A 59 -12.09 22.54 3.26
C GLY A 59 -12.41 21.26 4.03
N LYS A 60 -11.95 21.22 5.29
CA LYS A 60 -12.48 20.41 6.40
C LYS A 60 -11.98 18.97 6.51
N LYS A 61 -11.32 18.74 7.64
CA LYS A 61 -11.02 17.46 8.27
C LYS A 61 -12.25 16.55 8.32
N HIS A 62 -12.33 15.55 7.45
CA HIS A 62 -13.18 14.38 7.67
C HIS A 62 -12.30 13.14 7.64
N ALA A 63 -12.10 12.55 8.82
CA ALA A 63 -11.40 11.30 9.03
C ALA A 63 -12.11 10.18 8.28
N PHE A 64 -11.59 9.82 7.10
CA PHE A 64 -12.16 8.80 6.21
C PHE A 64 -11.46 7.45 6.34
N LEU A 65 -11.19 7.00 7.57
CA LEU A 65 -10.67 5.65 7.82
C LEU A 65 -11.55 4.91 8.83
N THR A 66 -12.71 4.49 8.34
CA THR A 66 -13.45 3.35 8.89
C THR A 66 -13.50 2.28 7.82
N ILE A 67 -12.41 1.51 7.67
CA ILE A 67 -12.45 0.31 6.84
C ILE A 67 -11.90 -0.86 7.66
N PHE A 68 -12.83 -1.78 7.96
CA PHE A 68 -12.69 -3.14 8.48
C PHE A 68 -12.18 -3.33 9.92
N ILE A 69 -13.09 -3.13 10.88
CA ILE A 69 -13.14 -3.98 12.09
C ILE A 69 -14.18 -5.06 11.82
N PRO A 70 -13.83 -6.36 11.77
CA PRO A 70 -14.81 -7.43 11.68
C PRO A 70 -15.67 -7.40 12.95
N LYS A 71 -16.98 -7.30 12.77
CA LYS A 71 -17.96 -7.31 13.86
C LYS A 71 -18.08 -8.74 14.39
N ASP A 72 -17.10 -9.19 15.18
CA ASP A 72 -17.23 -10.45 15.91
C ASP A 72 -18.33 -10.26 16.96
N SER A 73 -19.49 -10.84 16.66
CA SER A 73 -20.73 -10.66 17.40
C SER A 73 -20.82 -11.77 18.44
N ARG A 74 -20.08 -11.66 19.54
CA ARG A 74 -20.21 -12.56 20.69
C ARG A 74 -20.01 -11.85 22.02
N TRP A 75 -21.05 -11.16 22.49
CA TRP A 75 -21.27 -10.86 23.92
C TRP A 75 -22.77 -10.66 24.19
N THR A 76 -23.38 -11.59 24.95
CA THR A 76 -24.45 -11.44 25.96
C THR A 76 -24.68 -12.86 26.51
N HIS A 77 -24.16 -13.25 27.68
CA HIS A 77 -24.64 -12.90 29.04
C HIS A 77 -26.14 -13.11 29.23
#